data_AF-A0A949RAE6-F1
#
_entry.id   AF-A0A949RAE6-F1
#
_cell.length_a   1.000
_cell.length_b   1.000
_cell.length_c   1.000
_cell.angle_alpha   90.00
_cell.angle_beta   90.00
_cell.angle_gamma   90.00
#
_symmetry.space_group_name_H-M   'P 1'
#
loop_
_entity.id
_entity.type
_entity.pdbx_description
1 polymer ?
#
loop_
_entity_poly.entity_id
_entity_poly.type
_entity_poly.pdbx_seq_one_letter_code
_entity_poly.pdbx_strand_id
1 'polypeptide(L)'
;MPVETRSPLVHALRIAGAGTALLAGVLAANLLTYAVTEEHSDVDHQRHFNDSYRIFSLTLPHAVDLCGERVPLEKLDVRERLDRELLVNTYWQSNSILAHKRAARWFPLIEQVLREEGVPEDLKYIALIESGFTTAVSPMGAAGFWQFMKETATRHGLEVNAEVDERYHVARSTRAAARYLKEAYARYGTWAMAMASYNLGIAGLDKQIGRQKATDYYDLLLPEETSRYVFRALAMKEIMADPGRYGFHIRSKDLYAPYRVRTVNVDGPVGDLAAFAAEQGTSYKVLKLLNPWLRETRLTNSAGRRYELLLPAADFDAADGAQDD
;
A
#
# COMPACT_ATOMS: atom_id res chain seq x y z
N MET A 1 -38.11 -34.51 89.21
CA MET A 1 -37.49 -33.17 89.20
C MET A 1 -35.98 -33.34 89.28
N PRO A 2 -35.13 -32.58 88.59
CA PRO A 2 -35.34 -31.66 87.46
C PRO A 2 -34.58 -32.09 86.18
N VAL A 3 -35.03 -31.58 85.04
CA VAL A 3 -34.35 -31.66 83.73
C VAL A 3 -33.43 -30.45 83.62
N GLU A 4 -32.12 -30.67 83.45
CA GLU A 4 -31.17 -29.61 83.10
C GLU A 4 -31.38 -29.22 81.64
N THR A 5 -32.13 -28.13 81.43
CA THR A 5 -32.29 -27.49 80.12
C THR A 5 -31.00 -26.78 79.75
N ARG A 6 -30.18 -27.38 78.88
CA ARG A 6 -29.13 -26.63 78.15
C ARG A 6 -29.80 -25.59 77.26
N SER A 7 -29.50 -24.32 77.50
CA SER A 7 -30.12 -23.18 76.82
C SER A 7 -29.91 -23.25 75.30
N PRO A 8 -30.99 -23.28 74.48
CA PRO A 8 -30.90 -23.30 73.02
C PRO A 8 -30.26 -22.02 72.43
N LEU A 9 -30.18 -20.94 73.22
CA LEU A 9 -29.57 -19.68 72.81
C LEU A 9 -28.05 -19.79 72.58
N VAL A 10 -27.35 -20.66 73.32
CA VAL A 10 -25.89 -20.80 73.18
C VAL A 10 -25.50 -21.54 71.89
N HIS A 11 -26.35 -22.47 71.42
CA HIS A 11 -26.15 -23.14 70.13
C HIS A 11 -26.50 -22.23 68.95
N ALA A 12 -27.59 -21.46 69.06
CA ALA A 12 -28.00 -20.53 68.01
C ALA A 12 -26.94 -19.42 67.77
N LEU A 13 -26.33 -18.88 68.84
CA LEU A 13 -25.27 -17.87 68.71
C LEU A 13 -24.00 -18.40 68.03
N ARG A 14 -23.62 -19.66 68.29
CA ARG A 14 -22.44 -20.30 67.68
C ARG A 14 -22.62 -20.56 66.19
N ILE A 15 -23.83 -20.96 65.77
CA ILE A 15 -24.15 -21.20 64.36
C ILE A 15 -24.26 -19.88 63.58
N ALA A 16 -24.84 -18.84 64.18
CA ALA A 16 -24.90 -17.50 63.57
C ALA A 16 -23.52 -16.84 63.42
N GLY A 17 -22.62 -17.03 64.39
CA GLY A 17 -21.24 -16.55 64.34
C GLY A 17 -20.36 -17.31 63.33
N ALA A 18 -20.58 -18.61 63.16
CA ALA A 18 -19.88 -19.40 62.16
C ALA A 18 -20.33 -19.06 60.73
N GLY A 19 -21.64 -18.83 60.52
CA GLY A 19 -22.19 -18.43 59.22
C GLY A 19 -21.73 -17.05 58.75
N THR A 20 -21.65 -16.07 59.66
CA THR A 20 -21.13 -14.73 59.36
C THR A 20 -19.63 -14.70 59.11
N ALA A 21 -18.84 -15.50 59.84
CA ALA A 21 -17.41 -15.66 59.58
C ALA A 21 -17.12 -16.34 58.23
N LEU A 22 -17.93 -17.34 57.84
CA LEU A 22 -17.80 -18.00 56.53
C LEU A 22 -18.18 -17.05 55.39
N LEU A 23 -19.26 -16.28 55.55
CA LEU A 23 -19.68 -15.28 54.55
C LEU A 23 -18.64 -14.17 54.40
N ALA A 24 -18.09 -13.67 55.50
CA ALA A 24 -17.03 -12.67 55.50
C ALA A 24 -15.74 -13.23 54.88
N GLY A 25 -15.40 -14.49 55.13
CA GLY A 25 -14.27 -15.18 54.51
C GLY A 25 -14.43 -15.35 53.00
N VAL A 26 -15.64 -15.71 52.53
CA VAL A 26 -15.94 -15.82 51.09
C VAL A 26 -15.98 -14.45 50.43
N LEU A 27 -16.52 -13.41 51.09
CA LEU A 27 -16.48 -12.04 50.58
C LEU A 27 -15.05 -11.51 50.50
N ALA A 28 -14.26 -11.72 51.56
CA ALA A 28 -12.85 -11.33 51.61
C ALA A 28 -12.02 -12.10 50.57
N ALA A 29 -12.28 -13.40 50.39
CA ALA A 29 -11.64 -14.19 49.35
C ALA A 29 -12.02 -13.67 47.96
N ASN A 30 -13.30 -13.39 47.67
CA ASN A 30 -13.70 -12.82 46.38
C ASN A 30 -13.15 -11.40 46.15
N LEU A 31 -13.08 -10.57 47.20
CA LEU A 31 -12.44 -9.25 47.15
C LEU A 31 -10.93 -9.34 46.93
N LEU A 32 -10.26 -10.33 47.52
CA LEU A 32 -8.84 -10.64 47.29
C LEU A 32 -8.61 -11.19 45.89
N THR A 33 -9.50 -12.04 45.36
CA THR A 33 -9.41 -12.52 43.98
C THR A 33 -9.55 -11.36 43.00
N TYR A 34 -10.53 -10.48 43.19
CA TYR A 34 -10.71 -9.27 42.36
C TYR A 34 -9.54 -8.29 42.48
N ALA A 35 -8.97 -8.11 43.68
CA ALA A 35 -7.81 -7.25 43.89
C ALA A 35 -6.50 -7.81 43.30
N VAL A 36 -6.36 -9.13 43.18
CA VAL A 36 -5.19 -9.78 42.56
C VAL A 36 -5.32 -9.86 41.02
N THR A 37 -6.53 -9.74 40.47
CA THR A 37 -6.76 -9.89 39.02
C THR A 37 -6.75 -8.60 38.19
N GLU A 38 -6.57 -7.41 38.78
CA GLU A 38 -6.63 -6.14 38.03
C GLU A 38 -5.38 -5.24 38.16
N GLU A 39 -4.24 -5.81 38.52
CA GLU A 39 -2.95 -5.12 38.40
C GLU A 39 -1.99 -5.99 37.57
N HIS A 40 -2.25 -6.12 36.26
CA HIS A 40 -1.15 -6.39 35.33
C HIS A 40 -0.24 -5.18 35.44
N SER A 41 0.79 -5.27 36.28
CA SER A 41 1.72 -4.16 36.49
C SER A 41 2.27 -3.72 35.13
N ASP A 42 2.50 -2.42 34.93
CA ASP A 42 3.12 -1.90 33.71
C ASP A 42 4.41 -2.68 33.34
N VAL A 43 5.08 -3.24 34.35
CA VAL A 43 6.26 -4.11 34.21
C VAL A 43 5.94 -5.45 33.51
N ASP A 44 4.85 -6.11 33.88
CA ASP A 44 4.44 -7.39 33.26
C ASP A 44 3.94 -7.16 31.83
N HIS A 45 3.21 -6.07 31.61
CA HIS A 45 2.82 -5.64 30.27
C HIS A 45 4.04 -5.35 29.38
N GLN A 46 5.01 -4.56 29.88
CA GLN A 46 6.23 -4.24 29.15
C GLN A 46 7.08 -5.49 28.88
N ARG A 47 7.12 -6.45 29.81
CA ARG A 47 7.81 -7.73 29.61
C ARG A 47 7.15 -8.53 28.49
N HIS A 48 5.84 -8.68 28.52
CA HIS A 48 5.10 -9.39 27.48
C HIS A 48 5.30 -8.76 26.09
N PHE A 49 5.28 -7.42 26.01
CA PHE A 49 5.60 -6.69 24.78
C PHE A 49 7.01 -7.02 24.29
N ASN A 50 8.04 -6.93 25.14
CA ASN A 50 9.43 -7.22 24.76
C ASN A 50 9.66 -8.68 24.34
N ASP A 51 8.96 -9.62 24.97
CA ASP A 51 9.09 -11.05 24.64
C ASP A 51 8.45 -11.39 23.29
N SER A 52 7.33 -10.72 22.97
CA SER A 52 6.50 -11.00 21.79
C SER A 52 6.87 -10.16 20.57
N TYR A 53 7.37 -8.94 20.76
CA TYR A 53 7.70 -8.00 19.69
C TYR A 53 9.22 -7.82 19.56
N ARG A 54 9.80 -8.40 18.51
CA ARG A 54 11.25 -8.37 18.26
C ARG A 54 11.56 -7.62 16.97
N ILE A 55 12.59 -6.77 17.04
CA ILE A 55 13.14 -6.02 15.91
C ILE A 55 14.50 -6.66 15.57
N PHE A 56 14.65 -7.11 14.33
CA PHE A 56 15.86 -7.74 13.80
C PHE A 56 16.53 -6.88 12.73
N SER A 57 17.86 -6.96 12.62
CA SER A 57 18.52 -6.54 11.38
C SER A 57 18.12 -7.49 10.25
N LEU A 58 18.05 -6.96 9.03
CA LEU A 58 17.76 -7.76 7.86
C LEU A 58 19.04 -8.35 7.29
N THR A 59 18.96 -9.56 6.76
CA THR A 59 20.05 -10.14 5.99
C THR A 59 19.88 -9.76 4.53
N LEU A 60 20.82 -8.99 4.00
CA LEU A 60 20.83 -8.62 2.59
C LEU A 60 20.92 -9.87 1.70
N PRO A 61 20.18 -9.90 0.57
CA PRO A 61 20.39 -10.91 -0.46
C PRO A 61 21.82 -10.82 -1.04
N HIS A 62 22.38 -11.96 -1.47
CA HIS A 62 23.74 -12.02 -2.02
C HIS A 62 23.85 -11.37 -3.41
N ALA A 63 22.78 -11.42 -4.18
CA ALA A 63 22.67 -10.81 -5.50
C ALA A 63 21.21 -10.40 -5.72
N VAL A 64 21.03 -9.28 -6.40
CA VAL A 64 19.71 -8.76 -6.81
C VAL A 64 19.84 -8.13 -8.19
N ASP A 65 18.72 -8.11 -8.90
CA ASP A 65 18.58 -7.43 -10.18
C ASP A 65 17.38 -6.48 -10.15
N LEU A 66 17.40 -5.48 -11.03
CA LEU A 66 16.24 -4.66 -11.33
C LEU A 66 16.09 -4.56 -12.83
N CYS A 67 14.91 -4.92 -13.35
CA CYS A 67 14.66 -4.98 -14.79
C CYS A 67 15.64 -5.91 -15.54
N GLY A 68 16.15 -6.96 -14.89
CA GLY A 68 17.17 -7.85 -15.45
C GLY A 68 18.60 -7.30 -15.40
N GLU A 69 18.82 -6.09 -14.86
CA GLU A 69 20.15 -5.50 -14.70
C GLU A 69 20.69 -5.77 -13.29
N ARG A 70 21.94 -6.27 -13.20
CA ARG A 70 22.58 -6.58 -11.91
C ARG A 70 22.83 -5.31 -11.09
N VAL A 71 22.52 -5.37 -9.81
CA VAL A 71 22.86 -4.33 -8.84
C VAL A 71 24.23 -4.64 -8.19
N PRO A 72 25.19 -3.71 -8.16
CA PRO A 72 26.57 -3.97 -7.73
C PRO A 72 26.72 -3.96 -6.19
N LEU A 73 26.19 -4.97 -5.51
CA LEU A 73 26.26 -5.13 -4.05
C LEU A 73 27.68 -5.33 -3.50
N GLU A 74 28.71 -5.48 -4.33
CA GLU A 74 30.10 -5.42 -3.89
C GLU A 74 30.48 -4.01 -3.37
N LYS A 75 29.85 -2.96 -3.92
CA LYS A 75 30.07 -1.57 -3.50
C LYS A 75 29.44 -1.36 -2.12
N LEU A 76 30.21 -0.75 -1.20
CA LEU A 76 29.80 -0.55 0.19
C LEU A 76 28.53 0.32 0.28
N ASP A 77 28.54 1.47 -0.40
CA ASP A 77 27.45 2.43 -0.38
C ASP A 77 26.15 1.84 -0.99
N VAL A 78 26.27 1.03 -2.03
CA VAL A 78 25.12 0.36 -2.67
C VAL A 78 24.47 -0.62 -1.72
N ARG A 79 25.25 -1.40 -0.95
CA ARG A 79 24.71 -2.30 0.09
C ARG A 79 23.99 -1.53 1.18
N GLU A 80 24.60 -0.48 1.70
CA GLU A 80 24.03 0.32 2.78
C GLU A 80 22.75 1.04 2.34
N ARG A 81 22.68 1.50 1.09
CA ARG A 81 21.47 2.12 0.50
C ARG A 81 20.32 1.12 0.32
N LEU A 82 20.61 -0.11 -0.12
CA LEU A 82 19.61 -1.17 -0.19
C LEU A 82 19.13 -1.59 1.19
N ASP A 83 20.06 -1.82 2.13
CA ASP A 83 19.74 -2.19 3.52
C ASP A 83 18.79 -1.18 4.15
N ARG A 84 19.10 0.12 4.00
CA ARG A 84 18.25 1.19 4.49
C ARG A 84 16.82 1.12 3.95
N GLU A 85 16.62 0.93 2.64
CA GLU A 85 15.26 0.88 2.08
C GLU A 85 14.54 -0.43 2.43
N LEU A 86 15.24 -1.56 2.57
CA LEU A 86 14.65 -2.78 3.11
C LEU A 86 14.18 -2.59 4.56
N LEU A 87 14.99 -1.96 5.41
CA LEU A 87 14.63 -1.66 6.80
C LEU A 87 13.42 -0.73 6.87
N VAL A 88 13.43 0.38 6.11
CA VAL A 88 12.33 1.35 6.09
C VAL A 88 11.02 0.69 5.67
N ASN A 89 11.02 -0.10 4.60
CA ASN A 89 9.80 -0.72 4.10
C ASN A 89 9.38 -1.95 4.92
N THR A 90 10.30 -2.62 5.62
CA THR A 90 9.95 -3.70 6.55
C THR A 90 9.33 -3.16 7.83
N TYR A 91 9.89 -2.07 8.40
CA TYR A 91 9.43 -1.53 9.68
C TYR A 91 8.32 -0.49 9.57
N TRP A 92 7.99 -0.01 8.37
CA TRP A 92 6.75 0.72 8.10
C TRP A 92 5.62 -0.22 7.66
N GLN A 93 5.32 -1.20 8.52
CA GLN A 93 4.50 -2.37 8.19
C GLN A 93 3.09 -2.01 7.70
N SER A 94 2.45 -0.98 8.27
CA SER A 94 1.11 -0.56 7.86
C SER A 94 1.06 -0.12 6.39
N ASN A 95 2.07 0.64 5.95
CA ASN A 95 2.19 1.07 4.56
C ASN A 95 2.49 -0.12 3.65
N SER A 96 3.40 -1.01 4.04
CA SER A 96 3.76 -2.18 3.26
C SER A 96 2.62 -3.20 3.13
N ILE A 97 1.82 -3.42 4.18
CA ILE A 97 0.62 -4.25 4.10
C ILE A 97 -0.38 -3.66 3.09
N LEU A 98 -0.64 -2.34 3.15
CA LEU A 98 -1.52 -1.68 2.17
C LEU A 98 -0.96 -1.76 0.75
N ALA A 99 0.36 -1.65 0.59
CA ALA A 99 1.05 -1.82 -0.68
C ALA A 99 0.80 -3.21 -1.26
N HIS A 100 0.96 -4.29 -0.49
CA HIS A 100 0.65 -5.66 -0.94
C HIS A 100 -0.81 -5.81 -1.36
N LYS A 101 -1.74 -5.32 -0.53
CA LYS A 101 -3.17 -5.42 -0.82
C LYS A 101 -3.52 -4.74 -2.13
N ARG A 102 -3.02 -3.51 -2.36
CA ARG A 102 -3.29 -2.75 -3.59
C ARG A 102 -2.51 -3.25 -4.80
N ALA A 103 -1.29 -3.76 -4.60
CA ALA A 103 -0.50 -4.39 -5.65
C ALA A 103 -1.26 -5.56 -6.28
N ALA A 104 -1.86 -6.43 -5.47
CA ALA A 104 -2.70 -7.53 -5.96
C ALA A 104 -3.84 -7.06 -6.88
N ARG A 105 -4.40 -5.87 -6.64
CA ARG A 105 -5.44 -5.28 -7.48
C ARG A 105 -4.91 -4.75 -8.81
N TRP A 106 -3.78 -4.05 -8.79
CA TRP A 106 -3.35 -3.20 -9.90
C TRP A 106 -2.20 -3.75 -10.72
N PHE A 107 -1.34 -4.59 -10.14
CA PHE A 107 -0.24 -5.24 -10.86
C PHE A 107 -0.72 -5.99 -12.11
N PRO A 108 -1.79 -6.80 -12.09
CA PRO A 108 -2.19 -7.55 -13.30
C PRO A 108 -2.42 -6.66 -14.52
N LEU A 109 -3.11 -5.53 -14.35
CA LEU A 109 -3.34 -4.56 -15.42
C LEU A 109 -2.06 -3.83 -15.82
N ILE A 110 -1.26 -3.39 -14.85
CA ILE A 110 -0.01 -2.66 -15.11
C ILE A 110 0.97 -3.55 -15.87
N GLU A 111 1.19 -4.77 -15.42
CA GLU A 111 2.05 -5.78 -16.03
C GLU A 111 1.62 -6.09 -17.47
N GLN A 112 0.30 -6.27 -17.70
CA GLN A 112 -0.23 -6.44 -19.04
C GLN A 112 0.16 -5.28 -19.95
N VAL A 113 -0.04 -4.04 -19.50
CA VAL A 113 0.29 -2.85 -20.29
C VAL A 113 1.80 -2.70 -20.50
N LEU A 114 2.63 -2.99 -19.49
CA LEU A 114 4.10 -2.94 -19.61
C LEU A 114 4.60 -3.96 -20.64
N ARG A 115 4.05 -5.19 -20.64
CA ARG A 115 4.34 -6.20 -21.67
C ARG A 115 3.95 -5.73 -23.07
N GLU A 116 2.74 -5.17 -23.22
CA GLU A 116 2.27 -4.63 -24.51
C GLU A 116 3.16 -3.48 -25.02
N GLU A 117 3.72 -2.67 -24.11
CA GLU A 117 4.63 -1.58 -24.43
C GLU A 117 6.09 -2.03 -24.63
N GLY A 118 6.40 -3.31 -24.42
CA GLY A 118 7.73 -3.89 -24.60
C GLY A 118 8.76 -3.42 -23.59
N VAL A 119 8.35 -3.16 -22.34
CA VAL A 119 9.25 -2.74 -21.26
C VAL A 119 9.23 -3.74 -20.09
N PRO A 120 10.27 -3.79 -19.24
CA PRO A 120 10.30 -4.69 -18.09
C PRO A 120 9.16 -4.45 -17.10
N GLU A 121 8.59 -5.54 -16.58
CA GLU A 121 7.47 -5.49 -15.63
C GLU A 121 7.88 -4.94 -14.27
N ASP A 122 9.17 -5.03 -13.90
CA ASP A 122 9.74 -4.43 -12.69
C ASP A 122 9.48 -2.91 -12.60
N LEU A 123 9.24 -2.22 -13.73
CA LEU A 123 8.88 -0.80 -13.73
C LEU A 123 7.55 -0.53 -13.00
N LYS A 124 6.70 -1.53 -12.76
CA LYS A 124 5.48 -1.40 -11.95
C LYS A 124 5.76 -0.89 -10.53
N TYR A 125 6.95 -1.17 -9.99
CA TYR A 125 7.35 -0.70 -8.67
C TYR A 125 7.51 0.82 -8.59
N ILE A 126 7.70 1.51 -9.72
CA ILE A 126 7.66 2.99 -9.78
C ILE A 126 6.28 3.50 -9.34
N ALA A 127 5.20 3.02 -9.97
CA ALA A 127 3.85 3.44 -9.60
C ALA A 127 3.51 3.12 -8.14
N LEU A 128 4.06 2.02 -7.62
CA LEU A 128 3.93 1.67 -6.21
C LEU A 128 4.62 2.68 -5.29
N ILE A 129 5.88 3.03 -5.54
CA ILE A 129 6.62 3.96 -4.67
C ILE A 129 6.17 5.42 -4.82
N GLU A 130 5.60 5.76 -5.98
CA GLU A 130 5.08 7.11 -6.27
C GLU A 130 3.75 7.39 -5.56
N SER A 131 2.80 6.45 -5.62
CA SER A 131 1.44 6.70 -5.15
C SER A 131 0.88 5.64 -4.20
N GLY A 132 1.54 4.49 -4.06
CA GLY A 132 0.95 3.32 -3.41
C GLY A 132 -0.36 2.90 -4.07
N PHE A 133 -0.48 3.13 -5.38
CA PHE A 133 -1.69 2.95 -6.20
C PHE A 133 -2.91 3.74 -5.71
N THR A 134 -2.68 5.01 -5.37
CA THR A 134 -3.73 5.95 -4.98
C THR A 134 -3.84 7.11 -5.96
N THR A 135 -4.96 7.83 -5.90
CA THR A 135 -5.22 9.02 -6.73
C THR A 135 -4.74 10.30 -6.04
N ALA A 136 -3.61 10.25 -5.32
CA ALA A 136 -3.06 11.39 -4.60
C ALA A 136 -2.52 12.48 -5.56
N VAL A 137 -2.47 13.71 -5.05
CA VAL A 137 -1.82 14.85 -5.72
C VAL A 137 -0.72 15.35 -4.80
N SER A 138 0.51 15.44 -5.31
CA SER A 138 1.62 15.99 -4.55
C SER A 138 1.47 17.51 -4.37
N PRO A 139 2.17 18.11 -3.39
CA PRO A 139 2.21 19.57 -3.23
C PRO A 139 2.67 20.32 -4.50
N MET A 140 3.47 19.65 -5.35
CA MET A 140 3.98 20.21 -6.60
C MET A 140 3.03 19.98 -7.79
N GLY A 141 1.93 19.25 -7.61
CA GLY A 141 0.92 19.01 -8.65
C GLY A 141 1.13 17.75 -9.49
N ALA A 142 2.07 16.88 -9.09
CA ALA A 142 2.17 15.53 -9.61
C ALA A 142 0.91 14.75 -9.20
N ALA A 143 0.33 13.93 -10.09
CA ALA A 143 -0.95 13.30 -9.80
C ALA A 143 -1.09 11.88 -10.33
N GLY A 144 -2.01 11.14 -9.70
CA GLY A 144 -2.41 9.81 -10.11
C GLY A 144 -1.39 8.72 -9.77
N PHE A 145 -1.58 7.56 -10.40
CA PHE A 145 -0.86 6.32 -10.04
C PHE A 145 0.65 6.42 -10.28
N TRP A 146 1.03 7.14 -11.32
CA TRP A 146 2.41 7.33 -11.76
C TRP A 146 2.98 8.71 -11.38
N GLN A 147 2.24 9.51 -10.57
CA GLN A 147 2.61 10.87 -10.14
C GLN A 147 3.18 11.74 -11.27
N PHE A 148 2.43 11.85 -12.37
CA PHE A 148 2.86 12.71 -13.47
C PHE A 148 2.61 14.19 -13.18
N MET A 149 3.61 15.02 -13.44
CA MET A 149 3.40 16.44 -13.69
C MET A 149 2.54 16.64 -14.93
N LYS A 150 1.66 17.64 -14.92
CA LYS A 150 0.72 17.91 -16.02
C LYS A 150 1.41 18.03 -17.38
N GLU A 151 2.50 18.80 -17.46
CA GLU A 151 3.23 19.00 -18.71
C GLU A 151 3.82 17.69 -19.24
N THR A 152 4.44 16.90 -18.37
CA THR A 152 4.99 15.58 -18.72
C THR A 152 3.90 14.63 -19.19
N ALA A 153 2.76 14.57 -18.48
CA ALA A 153 1.61 13.76 -18.86
C ALA A 153 1.14 14.08 -20.29
N THR A 154 0.91 15.36 -20.60
CA THR A 154 0.46 15.79 -21.93
C THR A 154 1.51 15.51 -23.01
N ARG A 155 2.80 15.74 -22.73
CA ARG A 155 3.89 15.40 -23.66
C ARG A 155 3.90 13.92 -24.03
N HIS A 156 3.58 13.05 -23.08
CA HIS A 156 3.47 11.60 -23.31
C HIS A 156 2.06 11.14 -23.67
N GLY A 157 1.20 12.05 -24.17
CA GLY A 157 -0.05 11.70 -24.84
C GLY A 157 -1.26 11.50 -23.92
N LEU A 158 -1.19 11.94 -22.66
CA LEU A 158 -2.35 11.95 -21.77
C LEU A 158 -3.20 13.21 -21.95
N GLU A 159 -4.51 13.04 -21.97
CA GLU A 159 -5.46 14.14 -21.87
C GLU A 159 -5.52 14.66 -20.42
N VAL A 160 -5.25 15.96 -20.23
CA VAL A 160 -5.31 16.62 -18.92
C VAL A 160 -5.98 18.00 -19.02
N ASN A 161 -7.27 18.04 -18.69
CA ASN A 161 -8.10 19.24 -18.61
C ASN A 161 -8.99 19.20 -17.35
N ALA A 162 -9.97 20.10 -17.27
CA ALA A 162 -10.83 20.22 -16.09
C ALA A 162 -11.74 19.00 -15.90
N GLU A 163 -12.31 18.45 -16.98
CA GLU A 163 -13.27 17.34 -16.92
C GLU A 163 -12.60 15.97 -17.00
N VAL A 164 -11.46 15.86 -17.72
CA VAL A 164 -10.71 14.64 -17.98
C VAL A 164 -9.25 14.81 -17.56
N ASP A 165 -8.77 13.95 -16.66
CA ASP A 165 -7.36 13.87 -16.28
C ASP A 165 -6.89 12.41 -16.29
N GLU A 166 -6.29 12.00 -17.40
CA GLU A 166 -5.86 10.62 -17.62
C GLU A 166 -4.63 10.21 -16.80
N ARG A 167 -4.05 11.12 -16.00
CA ARG A 167 -3.07 10.74 -14.98
C ARG A 167 -3.67 9.79 -13.94
N TYR A 168 -4.98 9.87 -13.71
CA TYR A 168 -5.72 8.96 -12.84
C TYR A 168 -6.21 7.69 -13.56
N HIS A 169 -6.04 7.60 -14.88
CA HIS A 169 -6.41 6.40 -15.64
C HIS A 169 -5.25 5.41 -15.64
N VAL A 170 -5.37 4.28 -14.93
CA VAL A 170 -4.25 3.34 -14.71
C VAL A 170 -3.62 2.85 -16.01
N ALA A 171 -4.41 2.32 -16.95
CA ALA A 171 -3.86 1.80 -18.22
C ALA A 171 -3.18 2.91 -19.06
N ARG A 172 -3.86 4.06 -19.26
CA ARG A 172 -3.31 5.16 -20.07
C ARG A 172 -2.05 5.77 -19.44
N SER A 173 -2.07 6.05 -18.14
CA SER A 173 -0.90 6.55 -17.41
C SER A 173 0.26 5.55 -17.41
N THR A 174 -0.01 4.24 -17.34
CA THR A 174 1.02 3.20 -17.47
C THR A 174 1.67 3.21 -18.85
N ARG A 175 0.89 3.36 -19.94
CA ARG A 175 1.46 3.52 -21.28
C ARG A 175 2.31 4.80 -21.41
N ALA A 176 1.86 5.90 -20.80
CA ALA A 176 2.63 7.15 -20.78
C ALA A 176 3.97 6.98 -20.03
N ALA A 177 3.96 6.28 -18.89
CA ALA A 177 5.17 5.94 -18.14
C ALA A 177 6.11 5.03 -18.92
N ALA A 178 5.59 4.00 -19.59
CA ALA A 178 6.38 3.14 -20.45
C ALA A 178 7.03 3.94 -21.60
N ARG A 179 6.31 4.88 -22.22
CA ARG A 179 6.88 5.78 -23.24
C ARG A 179 8.00 6.66 -22.69
N TYR A 180 7.78 7.31 -21.55
CA TYR A 180 8.82 8.09 -20.88
C TYR A 180 10.06 7.24 -20.59
N LEU A 181 9.87 6.06 -19.99
CA LEU A 181 10.96 5.20 -19.55
C LEU A 181 11.73 4.59 -20.72
N LYS A 182 11.07 4.31 -21.86
CA LYS A 182 11.75 3.94 -23.11
C LYS A 182 12.62 5.07 -23.65
N GLU A 183 12.14 6.31 -23.65
CA GLU A 183 12.94 7.48 -24.05
C GLU A 183 14.15 7.66 -23.14
N ALA A 184 13.95 7.56 -21.83
CA ALA A 184 15.02 7.67 -20.86
C ALA A 184 16.03 6.52 -20.97
N TYR A 185 15.58 5.29 -21.19
CA TYR A 185 16.44 4.13 -21.43
C TYR A 185 17.26 4.30 -22.72
N ALA A 186 16.63 4.73 -23.82
CA ALA A 186 17.33 5.02 -25.07
C ALA A 186 18.42 6.09 -24.90
N ARG A 187 18.22 7.02 -23.96
CA ARG A 187 19.18 8.09 -23.65
C ARG A 187 20.32 7.64 -22.74
N TYR A 188 20.03 6.86 -21.69
CA TYR A 188 20.99 6.57 -20.62
C TYR A 188 21.55 5.15 -20.64
N GLY A 189 20.92 4.22 -21.35
CA GLY A 189 21.39 2.85 -21.55
C GLY A 189 21.14 1.87 -20.41
N THR A 190 20.64 2.34 -19.25
CA THR A 190 20.29 1.47 -18.10
C THR A 190 18.95 1.87 -17.49
N TRP A 191 18.24 0.89 -16.93
CA TRP A 191 16.95 1.13 -16.27
C TRP A 191 17.12 1.92 -14.96
N ALA A 192 18.20 1.69 -14.23
CA ALA A 192 18.50 2.47 -13.02
C ALA A 192 18.61 3.98 -13.32
N MET A 193 19.26 4.35 -14.43
CA MET A 193 19.33 5.75 -14.87
C MET A 193 18.00 6.28 -15.40
N ALA A 194 17.23 5.47 -16.13
CA ALA A 194 15.89 5.84 -16.58
C ALA A 194 14.93 6.12 -15.40
N MET A 195 15.00 5.31 -14.34
CA MET A 195 14.26 5.52 -13.10
C MET A 195 14.72 6.78 -12.35
N ALA A 196 16.04 7.01 -12.28
CA ALA A 196 16.58 8.22 -11.68
C ALA A 196 16.09 9.49 -12.42
N SER A 197 16.01 9.45 -13.76
CA SER A 197 15.49 10.57 -14.53
C SER A 197 14.00 10.77 -14.32
N TYR A 198 13.24 9.70 -14.07
CA TYR A 198 11.81 9.79 -13.76
C TYR A 198 11.56 10.67 -12.54
N ASN A 199 12.35 10.49 -11.47
CA ASN A 199 12.23 11.29 -10.24
C ASN A 199 12.87 12.69 -10.37
N LEU A 200 14.09 12.78 -10.89
CA LEU A 200 14.86 14.04 -10.92
C LEU A 200 14.54 14.94 -12.13
N GLY A 201 13.95 14.36 -13.16
CA GLY A 201 13.85 14.94 -14.50
C GLY A 201 15.11 14.74 -15.33
N ILE A 202 14.93 14.59 -16.65
CA ILE A 202 16.01 14.40 -17.64
C ILE A 202 17.09 15.48 -17.52
N ALA A 203 16.69 16.77 -17.55
CA ALA A 203 17.64 17.88 -17.49
C ALA A 203 18.41 17.92 -16.15
N GLY A 204 17.75 17.55 -15.05
CA GLY A 204 18.37 17.46 -13.73
C GLY A 204 19.43 16.36 -13.68
N LEU A 205 19.12 15.18 -14.23
CA LEU A 205 20.05 14.07 -14.32
C LEU A 205 21.22 14.37 -15.26
N ASP A 206 20.98 14.96 -16.44
CA ASP A 206 22.02 15.38 -17.38
C ASP A 206 23.02 16.35 -16.74
N LYS A 207 22.52 17.30 -15.93
CA LYS A 207 23.36 18.23 -15.17
C LYS A 207 24.26 17.48 -14.18
N GLN A 208 23.75 16.45 -13.51
CA GLN A 208 24.55 15.64 -12.58
C GLN A 208 25.61 14.81 -13.30
N ILE A 209 25.23 14.15 -14.40
CA ILE A 209 26.16 13.42 -15.28
C ILE A 209 27.29 14.35 -15.75
N GLY A 210 26.93 15.52 -16.30
CA GLY A 210 27.90 16.48 -16.83
C GLY A 210 28.82 17.07 -15.76
N ARG A 211 28.31 17.30 -14.54
CA ARG A 211 29.06 17.81 -13.40
C ARG A 211 30.03 16.78 -12.83
N GLN A 212 29.58 15.53 -12.69
CA GLN A 212 30.32 14.47 -11.99
C GLN A 212 31.16 13.60 -12.92
N LYS A 213 30.94 13.72 -14.25
CA LYS A 213 31.62 12.93 -15.29
C LYS A 213 31.41 11.42 -15.10
N ALA A 214 30.23 11.03 -14.62
CA ALA A 214 29.82 9.65 -14.42
C ALA A 214 28.46 9.40 -15.08
N THR A 215 28.24 8.19 -15.58
CA THR A 215 27.02 7.79 -16.31
C THR A 215 26.29 6.62 -15.67
N ASP A 216 26.82 6.08 -14.57
CA ASP A 216 26.20 5.00 -13.81
C ASP A 216 25.47 5.59 -12.58
N TYR A 217 24.23 5.15 -12.35
CA TYR A 217 23.43 5.53 -11.20
C TYR A 217 24.17 5.27 -9.87
N TYR A 218 24.89 4.15 -9.79
CA TYR A 218 25.58 3.74 -8.58
C TYR A 218 26.83 4.59 -8.27
N ASP A 219 27.32 5.35 -9.25
CA ASP A 219 28.50 6.23 -9.10
C ASP A 219 28.12 7.72 -8.98
N LEU A 220 26.84 8.06 -9.16
CA LEU A 220 26.36 9.44 -9.11
C LEU A 220 25.93 9.84 -7.70
N LEU A 221 26.46 10.97 -7.22
CA LEU A 221 25.95 11.69 -6.06
C LEU A 221 24.71 12.49 -6.44
N LEU A 222 23.55 11.85 -6.35
CA LEU A 222 22.24 12.44 -6.65
C LEU A 222 21.59 13.06 -5.40
N PRO A 223 20.60 13.96 -5.55
CA PRO A 223 19.78 14.42 -4.43
C PRO A 223 19.20 13.24 -3.65
N GLU A 224 19.00 13.40 -2.33
CA GLU A 224 18.63 12.31 -1.44
C GLU A 224 17.40 11.53 -1.93
N GLU A 225 16.38 12.23 -2.41
CA GLU A 225 15.16 11.58 -2.91
C GLU A 225 15.44 10.64 -4.08
N THR A 226 16.25 11.09 -5.04
CA THR A 226 16.62 10.35 -6.25
C THR A 226 17.65 9.25 -5.96
N SER A 227 18.60 9.50 -5.07
CA SER A 227 19.59 8.51 -4.64
C SER A 227 18.95 7.33 -3.89
N ARG A 228 17.75 7.53 -3.33
CA ARG A 228 16.94 6.47 -2.72
C ARG A 228 15.96 5.82 -3.68
N TYR A 229 15.63 6.47 -4.80
CA TYR A 229 14.49 6.10 -5.64
C TYR A 229 14.56 4.68 -6.21
N VAL A 230 15.69 4.32 -6.82
CA VAL A 230 15.91 2.97 -7.38
C VAL A 230 15.93 1.92 -6.27
N PHE A 231 16.55 2.22 -5.13
CA PHE A 231 16.59 1.30 -3.98
C PHE A 231 15.22 1.12 -3.32
N ARG A 232 14.35 2.13 -3.33
CA ARG A 232 12.95 2.00 -2.88
C ARG A 232 12.19 1.01 -3.74
N ALA A 233 12.28 1.13 -5.07
CA ALA A 233 11.64 0.20 -5.99
C ALA A 233 12.20 -1.22 -5.83
N LEU A 234 13.52 -1.36 -5.73
CA LEU A 234 14.20 -2.63 -5.52
C LEU A 234 13.81 -3.28 -4.18
N ALA A 235 13.79 -2.54 -3.08
CA ALA A 235 13.36 -3.06 -1.78
C ALA A 235 11.91 -3.55 -1.82
N MET A 236 11.01 -2.83 -2.49
CA MET A 236 9.63 -3.28 -2.67
C MET A 236 9.53 -4.53 -3.58
N LYS A 237 10.40 -4.66 -4.59
CA LYS A 237 10.53 -5.88 -5.39
C LYS A 237 10.89 -7.07 -4.50
N GLU A 238 11.97 -6.95 -3.72
CA GLU A 238 12.44 -8.01 -2.82
C GLU A 238 11.37 -8.40 -1.79
N ILE A 239 10.75 -7.40 -1.12
CA ILE A 239 9.73 -7.64 -0.10
C ILE A 239 8.50 -8.33 -0.70
N MET A 240 8.03 -7.89 -1.87
CA MET A 240 6.83 -8.47 -2.47
C MET A 240 7.08 -9.84 -3.12
N ALA A 241 8.32 -10.13 -3.54
CA ALA A 241 8.69 -11.42 -4.10
C ALA A 241 8.76 -12.52 -3.04
N ASP A 242 9.19 -12.18 -1.82
CA ASP A 242 9.22 -13.09 -0.67
C ASP A 242 8.74 -12.39 0.62
N PRO A 243 7.43 -12.14 0.78
CA PRO A 243 6.89 -11.39 1.92
C PRO A 243 7.24 -12.04 3.27
N GLY A 244 7.28 -13.37 3.32
CA GLY A 244 7.58 -14.14 4.53
C GLY A 244 8.99 -13.89 5.05
N ARG A 245 10.00 -13.80 4.17
CA ARG A 245 11.39 -13.45 4.54
C ARG A 245 11.49 -12.10 5.25
N TYR A 246 10.58 -11.17 4.96
CA TYR A 246 10.54 -9.84 5.55
C TYR A 246 9.46 -9.68 6.63
N GLY A 247 8.90 -10.79 7.14
CA GLY A 247 7.95 -10.78 8.25
C GLY A 247 6.51 -10.38 7.88
N PHE A 248 6.17 -10.36 6.59
CA PHE A 248 4.82 -10.11 6.11
C PHE A 248 4.06 -11.43 5.88
N HIS A 249 3.09 -11.70 6.73
CA HIS A 249 2.19 -12.86 6.63
C HIS A 249 0.78 -12.39 6.25
N ILE A 250 0.52 -12.28 4.95
CA ILE A 250 -0.74 -11.76 4.41
C ILE A 250 -1.47 -12.91 3.69
N ARG A 251 -2.71 -13.20 4.10
CA ARG A 251 -3.51 -14.26 3.46
C ARG A 251 -4.02 -13.78 2.11
N SER A 252 -4.12 -14.67 1.13
CA SER A 252 -4.63 -14.34 -0.21
C SER A 252 -6.00 -13.66 -0.17
N LYS A 253 -6.92 -14.14 0.68
CA LYS A 253 -8.26 -13.55 0.89
C LYS A 253 -8.26 -12.14 1.49
N ASP A 254 -7.15 -11.72 2.13
CA ASP A 254 -7.03 -10.36 2.65
C ASP A 254 -6.54 -9.38 1.58
N LEU A 255 -5.99 -9.86 0.46
CA LEU A 255 -5.56 -9.00 -0.64
C LEU A 255 -6.77 -8.37 -1.33
N TYR A 256 -6.56 -7.22 -1.99
CA TYR A 256 -7.61 -6.59 -2.77
C TYR A 256 -7.59 -7.17 -4.17
N ALA A 257 -8.64 -7.89 -4.57
CA ALA A 257 -8.75 -8.39 -5.93
C ALA A 257 -8.96 -7.24 -6.94
N PRO A 258 -8.59 -7.45 -8.23
CA PRO A 258 -9.02 -6.59 -9.33
C PRO A 258 -10.53 -6.35 -9.32
N TYR A 259 -10.94 -5.14 -9.66
CA TYR A 259 -12.37 -4.83 -9.77
C TYR A 259 -13.01 -5.65 -10.91
N ARG A 260 -14.16 -6.26 -10.62
CA ARG A 260 -14.99 -6.93 -11.64
C ARG A 260 -15.81 -5.88 -12.36
N VAL A 261 -15.44 -5.59 -13.60
CA VAL A 261 -16.00 -4.47 -14.36
C VAL A 261 -16.51 -4.91 -15.73
N ARG A 262 -17.44 -4.12 -16.27
CA ARG A 262 -17.83 -4.11 -17.67
C ARG A 262 -17.49 -2.75 -18.28
N THR A 263 -17.23 -2.70 -19.58
CA THR A 263 -16.89 -1.46 -20.27
C THR A 263 -18.07 -0.94 -21.09
N VAL A 264 -18.27 0.37 -21.09
CA VAL A 264 -19.21 1.06 -21.99
C VAL A 264 -18.46 2.16 -22.74
N ASN A 265 -18.76 2.30 -24.03
CA ASN A 265 -18.22 3.35 -24.87
C ASN A 265 -19.12 4.58 -24.83
N VAL A 266 -18.51 5.75 -24.65
CA VAL A 266 -19.17 7.05 -24.65
C VAL A 266 -18.49 7.92 -25.70
N ASP A 267 -19.23 8.22 -26.76
CA ASP A 267 -18.73 8.99 -27.92
C ASP A 267 -19.27 10.43 -27.96
N GLY A 268 -20.15 10.79 -27.01
CA GLY A 268 -20.83 12.08 -26.96
C GLY A 268 -20.80 12.73 -25.57
N PRO A 269 -21.50 13.88 -25.40
CA PRO A 269 -21.60 14.55 -24.12
C PRO A 269 -22.44 13.74 -23.11
N VAL A 270 -22.03 13.79 -21.85
CA VAL A 270 -22.81 13.35 -20.69
C VAL A 270 -23.03 14.54 -19.79
N GLY A 271 -24.24 15.11 -19.84
CA GLY A 271 -24.59 16.34 -19.12
C GLY A 271 -24.62 16.18 -17.60
N ASP A 272 -24.93 14.97 -17.11
CA ASP A 272 -25.00 14.62 -15.70
C ASP A 272 -24.52 13.17 -15.50
N LEU A 273 -23.34 13.01 -14.90
CA LEU A 273 -22.74 11.69 -14.63
C LEU A 273 -23.52 10.91 -13.56
N ALA A 274 -24.26 11.57 -12.68
CA ALA A 274 -25.09 10.88 -11.69
C ALA A 274 -26.32 10.27 -12.34
N ALA A 275 -26.98 11.01 -13.25
CA ALA A 275 -28.08 10.48 -14.07
C ALA A 275 -27.59 9.32 -14.95
N PHE A 276 -26.46 9.50 -15.64
CA PHE A 276 -25.83 8.43 -16.43
C PHE A 276 -25.51 7.19 -15.57
N ALA A 277 -24.95 7.36 -14.38
CA ALA A 277 -24.68 6.25 -13.46
C ALA A 277 -25.96 5.49 -13.09
N ALA A 278 -27.04 6.22 -12.79
CA ALA A 278 -28.34 5.65 -12.41
C ALA A 278 -28.95 4.85 -13.58
N GLU A 279 -28.91 5.38 -14.80
CA GLU A 279 -29.34 4.68 -16.03
C GLU A 279 -28.53 3.39 -16.28
N GLN A 280 -27.26 3.38 -15.88
CA GLN A 280 -26.39 2.21 -15.95
C GLN A 280 -26.54 1.24 -14.76
N GLY A 281 -27.48 1.50 -13.85
CA GLY A 281 -27.76 0.66 -12.68
C GLY A 281 -26.67 0.73 -11.61
N THR A 282 -25.95 1.85 -11.49
CA THR A 282 -24.90 2.06 -10.48
C THR A 282 -25.01 3.41 -9.79
N SER A 283 -24.20 3.63 -8.75
CA SER A 283 -24.11 4.93 -8.07
C SER A 283 -23.04 5.81 -8.70
N TYR A 284 -23.24 7.14 -8.60
CA TYR A 284 -22.21 8.12 -8.99
C TYR A 284 -20.86 7.86 -8.29
N LYS A 285 -20.89 7.44 -7.01
CA LYS A 285 -19.68 7.09 -6.25
C LYS A 285 -18.92 5.94 -6.91
N VAL A 286 -19.61 4.86 -7.29
CA VAL A 286 -18.96 3.69 -7.93
C VAL A 286 -18.45 4.06 -9.33
N LEU A 287 -19.21 4.87 -10.09
CA LEU A 287 -18.73 5.38 -11.38
C LEU A 287 -17.41 6.15 -11.23
N LYS A 288 -17.31 7.07 -10.26
CA LYS A 288 -16.09 7.86 -10.00
C LYS A 288 -14.96 7.03 -9.38
N LEU A 289 -15.29 5.99 -8.61
CA LEU A 289 -14.31 5.03 -8.09
C LEU A 289 -13.60 4.28 -9.22
N LEU A 290 -14.37 3.81 -10.21
CA LEU A 290 -13.86 3.06 -11.35
C LEU A 290 -13.23 3.95 -12.42
N ASN A 291 -13.67 5.21 -12.51
CA ASN A 291 -13.20 6.19 -13.48
C ASN A 291 -12.70 7.46 -12.79
N PRO A 292 -11.64 7.39 -11.95
CA PRO A 292 -11.15 8.55 -11.21
C PRO A 292 -10.57 9.64 -12.13
N TRP A 293 -10.37 9.33 -13.41
CA TRP A 293 -9.94 10.26 -14.45
C TRP A 293 -11.07 11.19 -14.91
N LEU A 294 -12.34 10.83 -14.71
CA LEU A 294 -13.44 11.79 -14.82
C LEU A 294 -13.37 12.69 -13.59
N ARG A 295 -13.14 13.99 -13.78
CA ARG A 295 -12.87 14.92 -12.68
C ARG A 295 -14.10 15.72 -12.28
N GLU A 296 -14.89 16.16 -13.24
CA GLU A 296 -16.13 16.89 -13.00
C GLU A 296 -17.36 15.98 -12.87
N THR A 297 -18.54 16.57 -12.69
CA THR A 297 -19.85 15.90 -12.63
C THR A 297 -20.49 15.70 -14.00
N ARG A 298 -19.83 16.15 -15.06
CA ARG A 298 -20.26 16.06 -16.47
C ARG A 298 -19.07 15.78 -17.37
N LEU A 299 -19.36 15.41 -18.61
CA LEU A 299 -18.39 15.25 -19.68
C LEU A 299 -18.93 15.94 -20.94
N THR A 300 -18.35 17.07 -21.33
CA THR A 300 -18.79 17.85 -22.48
C THR A 300 -18.38 17.18 -23.80
N ASN A 301 -17.19 16.57 -23.85
CA ASN A 301 -16.66 15.84 -25.00
C ASN A 301 -16.85 16.55 -26.36
N SER A 302 -16.58 17.86 -26.44
CA SER A 302 -16.78 18.63 -27.68
C SER A 302 -15.93 18.14 -28.86
N ALA A 303 -14.85 17.41 -28.58
CA ALA A 303 -13.97 16.82 -29.59
C ALA A 303 -14.50 15.50 -30.18
N GLY A 304 -15.63 14.96 -29.68
CA GLY A 304 -16.19 13.69 -30.15
C GLY A 304 -15.26 12.51 -29.94
N ARG A 305 -14.47 12.53 -28.86
CA ARG A 305 -13.57 11.43 -28.51
C ARG A 305 -14.38 10.25 -28.00
N ARG A 306 -13.91 9.05 -28.33
CA ARG A 306 -14.43 7.82 -27.73
C ARG A 306 -13.76 7.58 -26.38
N TYR A 307 -14.56 7.55 -25.33
CA TYR A 307 -14.11 7.18 -23.98
C TYR A 307 -14.65 5.80 -23.61
N GLU A 308 -13.78 4.99 -23.01
CA GLU A 308 -14.15 3.72 -22.39
C GLU A 308 -14.35 3.94 -20.90
N LEU A 309 -15.60 3.87 -20.45
CA LEU A 309 -15.96 3.98 -19.03
C LEU A 309 -16.12 2.59 -18.43
N LEU A 310 -15.52 2.40 -17.26
CA LEU A 310 -15.67 1.20 -16.45
C LEU A 310 -16.92 1.31 -15.57
N LEU A 311 -17.75 0.28 -15.60
CA LEU A 311 -18.95 0.13 -14.78
C LEU A 311 -18.86 -1.16 -13.98
N PRO A 312 -19.53 -1.26 -12.83
CA PRO A 312 -19.51 -2.50 -12.05
C PRO A 312 -20.12 -3.65 -12.87
N ALA A 313 -19.49 -4.82 -12.79
CA ALA A 313 -20.13 -6.07 -13.19
C ALA A 313 -21.28 -6.41 -12.23
N ALA A 314 -22.12 -7.38 -12.60
CA ALA A 314 -23.27 -7.79 -11.79
C ALA A 314 -22.87 -8.29 -10.38
N ASP A 315 -21.67 -8.86 -10.25
CA ASP A 315 -21.08 -9.40 -9.04
C ASP A 315 -20.01 -8.48 -8.42
N PHE A 316 -20.03 -7.17 -8.72
CA PHE A 316 -19.03 -6.22 -8.25
C PHE A 316 -18.85 -6.17 -6.73
N ASP A 317 -19.94 -6.23 -5.97
CA ASP A 317 -19.95 -6.21 -4.50
C ASP A 317 -19.94 -7.62 -3.88
N ALA A 318 -19.87 -8.69 -4.70
CA ALA A 318 -19.74 -10.03 -4.16
C ALA A 318 -18.41 -10.11 -3.40
N ALA A 319 -18.45 -10.60 -2.15
CA ALA A 319 -17.22 -10.93 -1.44
C ALA A 319 -16.44 -11.90 -2.32
N ASP A 320 -15.16 -11.62 -2.55
CA ASP A 320 -14.28 -12.53 -3.27
C ASP A 320 -14.35 -13.88 -2.54
N GLY A 321 -15.11 -14.81 -3.13
CA GLY A 321 -15.37 -16.11 -2.56
C GLY A 321 -14.05 -16.74 -2.21
N ALA A 322 -13.96 -17.28 -0.99
CA ALA A 322 -12.83 -18.05 -0.52
C ALA A 322 -12.35 -18.98 -1.64
N GLN A 323 -11.23 -18.64 -2.27
CA GLN A 323 -10.39 -19.67 -2.85
C GLN A 323 -9.83 -20.38 -1.63
N ASP A 324 -10.48 -21.48 -1.28
CA ASP A 324 -9.94 -22.43 -0.31
C ASP A 324 -8.53 -22.83 -0.77
N ASP A 325 -7.63 -22.85 0.20
CA ASP A 325 -6.16 -22.91 0.09
C ASP A 325 -5.60 -23.99 -0.85
#